data_AF-A0A399RT39-F1
#
_entry.id   AF-A0A399RT39-F1
#
_cell.length_a   1.000
_cell.length_b   1.000
_cell.length_c   1.000
_cell.angle_alpha   90.00
_cell.angle_beta   90.00
_cell.angle_gamma   90.00
#
_symmetry.space_group_name_H-M   'P 1'
#
loop_
_entity.id
_entity.type
_entity.pdbx_description
1 polymer ?
#
loop_
_entity_poly.entity_id
_entity_poly.type
_entity_poly.pdbx_seq_one_letter_code
_entity_poly.pdbx_strand_id
1 'polypeptide(L)'
;MNKLKHALWLASLAVLFSACAAQKPVSRAGYTLHGSIAGATDSTWVYILNQDKFNSAPLSDSTQIRKGKFILTGTVPNEAMLVFVGIKGPVYAADGKNVQRYRLTDAAPVWLENKVIPFDGTKGSLYKTSGNIAQDYFRNNQAADDAAFIQRNPDEYFSAYVLNVRKETWSRDQVAELYTLLSQKVKDSLYGRQLAEFLALSDQ
;
A
#
# COMPACT_ATOMS: atom_id res chain seq x y z
N MET A 1 -39.73 -7.10 -70.12
CA MET A 1 -41.01 -6.80 -69.46
C MET A 1 -41.14 -7.71 -68.25
N ASN A 2 -41.08 -7.15 -67.03
CA ASN A 2 -41.87 -7.58 -65.87
C ASN A 2 -41.65 -6.55 -64.74
N LYS A 3 -42.73 -5.85 -64.42
CA LYS A 3 -42.86 -4.97 -63.27
C LYS A 3 -43.42 -5.82 -62.12
N LEU A 4 -42.81 -5.79 -60.94
CA LEU A 4 -43.57 -5.98 -59.72
C LEU A 4 -42.96 -5.17 -58.58
N LYS A 5 -43.78 -4.26 -58.06
CA LYS A 5 -43.54 -3.35 -56.93
C LYS A 5 -43.89 -4.09 -55.64
N HIS A 6 -43.12 -3.93 -54.56
CA HIS A 6 -43.53 -3.86 -53.13
C HIS A 6 -42.29 -3.35 -52.37
N ALA A 7 -42.15 -2.06 -52.05
CA ALA A 7 -42.76 -1.29 -50.96
C ALA A 7 -42.41 -1.80 -49.55
N LEU A 8 -41.55 -1.00 -48.89
CA LEU A 8 -41.35 -0.78 -47.45
C LEU A 8 -41.13 -1.98 -46.52
N TRP A 9 -39.96 -2.00 -45.87
CA TRP A 9 -39.88 -1.92 -44.41
C TRP A 9 -38.75 -0.97 -44.01
N LEU A 10 -39.12 0.02 -43.20
CA LEU A 10 -38.27 1.03 -42.58
C LEU A 10 -37.88 0.55 -41.17
N ALA A 11 -36.66 0.93 -40.81
CA ALA A 11 -36.21 1.34 -39.48
C ALA A 11 -35.62 0.31 -38.50
N SER A 12 -34.53 0.81 -37.90
CA SER A 12 -33.90 0.41 -36.63
C SER A 12 -32.81 -0.66 -36.78
N LEU A 13 -31.58 -0.53 -36.26
CA LEU A 13 -31.24 0.02 -34.95
C LEU A 13 -29.72 0.30 -34.85
N ALA A 14 -29.41 1.51 -34.37
CA ALA A 14 -28.28 1.93 -33.52
C ALA A 14 -26.84 1.40 -33.75
N VAL A 15 -25.99 2.33 -34.22
CA VAL A 15 -24.75 2.77 -33.57
C VAL A 15 -23.99 1.73 -32.73
N LEU A 16 -23.02 1.05 -33.34
CA LEU A 16 -21.92 0.38 -32.62
C LEU A 16 -20.77 1.38 -32.38
N PHE A 17 -21.01 2.38 -31.54
CA PHE A 17 -19.95 3.13 -30.86
C PHE A 17 -20.11 2.88 -29.36
N SER A 18 -19.24 2.04 -28.79
CA SER A 18 -18.65 2.22 -27.45
C SER A 18 -18.12 0.89 -26.92
N ALA A 19 -16.87 0.60 -27.28
CA ALA A 19 -16.03 -0.26 -26.45
C ALA A 19 -14.59 0.28 -26.39
N CYS A 20 -14.44 1.61 -26.30
CA CYS A 20 -13.45 2.10 -25.35
C CYS A 20 -14.12 1.96 -24.01
N ALA A 21 -13.88 0.85 -23.31
CA ALA A 21 -14.00 0.85 -21.87
C ALA A 21 -13.16 2.05 -21.42
N ALA A 22 -13.82 3.13 -21.02
CA ALA A 22 -13.16 4.25 -20.40
C ALA A 22 -12.50 3.66 -19.15
N GLN A 23 -11.21 3.33 -19.25
CA GLN A 23 -10.37 3.14 -18.09
C GLN A 23 -10.61 4.41 -17.28
N LYS A 24 -11.30 4.28 -16.15
CA LYS A 24 -11.48 5.39 -15.22
C LYS A 24 -10.09 5.98 -15.06
N PRO A 25 -9.86 7.28 -15.33
CA PRO A 25 -8.56 7.86 -15.09
C PRO A 25 -8.25 7.57 -13.63
N VAL A 26 -7.28 6.70 -13.38
CA VAL A 26 -6.79 6.45 -12.03
C VAL A 26 -6.34 7.83 -11.57
N SER A 27 -7.08 8.38 -10.62
CA SER A 27 -6.76 9.65 -9.99
C SER A 27 -5.29 9.57 -9.57
N ARG A 28 -4.41 10.24 -10.32
CA ARG A 28 -3.00 10.45 -9.97
C ARG A 28 -2.84 11.41 -8.78
N ALA A 29 -3.87 11.53 -7.94
CA ALA A 29 -3.72 12.23 -6.67
C ALA A 29 -2.63 11.49 -5.91
N GLY A 30 -1.58 12.21 -5.53
CA GLY A 30 -0.51 11.64 -4.73
C GLY A 30 -0.96 11.24 -3.32
N TYR A 31 -0.02 10.77 -2.51
CA TYR A 31 -0.25 10.66 -1.08
C TYR A 31 -0.05 12.03 -0.42
N THR A 32 -0.77 12.23 0.68
CA THR A 32 -0.51 13.31 1.63
C THR A 32 -0.53 12.73 3.04
N LEU A 33 0.63 12.67 3.69
CA LEU A 33 0.75 12.23 5.07
C LEU A 33 0.65 13.45 5.99
N HIS A 34 -0.49 13.59 6.66
CA HIS A 34 -0.70 14.61 7.69
C HIS A 34 -0.37 14.02 9.05
N GLY A 35 0.59 14.59 9.76
CA GLY A 35 0.88 14.05 11.08
C GLY A 35 1.31 15.01 12.16
N SER A 36 1.27 14.48 13.38
CA SER A 36 1.72 15.10 14.60
C SER A 36 2.51 14.10 15.44
N ILE A 37 3.52 14.59 16.17
CA ILE A 37 4.32 13.77 17.07
C ILE A 37 4.39 14.46 18.43
N ALA A 38 3.57 14.00 19.38
CA ALA A 38 3.57 14.51 20.74
C ALA A 38 4.95 14.36 21.38
N GLY A 39 5.45 15.44 22.00
CA GLY A 39 6.79 15.48 22.60
C GLY A 39 7.94 15.75 21.63
N ALA A 40 7.68 15.87 20.31
CA ALA A 40 8.66 16.39 19.37
C ALA A 40 8.54 17.93 19.28
N THR A 41 9.68 18.61 19.15
CA THR A 41 9.74 20.07 19.05
C THR A 41 9.65 20.51 17.59
N ASP A 42 9.26 21.75 17.36
CA ASP A 42 9.41 22.38 16.05
C ASP A 42 10.86 22.26 15.54
N SER A 43 11.01 22.22 14.22
CA SER A 43 12.26 21.94 13.50
C SER A 43 12.79 20.51 13.61
N THR A 44 12.13 19.61 14.36
CA THR A 44 12.44 18.17 14.34
C THR A 44 12.19 17.63 12.93
N TRP A 45 13.18 16.93 12.37
CA TRP A 45 13.05 16.26 11.08
C TRP A 45 12.29 14.94 11.21
N VAL A 46 11.26 14.78 10.38
CA VAL A 46 10.51 13.54 10.17
C VAL A 46 10.90 13.00 8.80
N TYR A 47 11.20 11.71 8.75
CA TYR A 47 11.64 11.02 7.54
C TYR A 47 10.62 9.96 7.15
N ILE A 48 10.48 9.75 5.85
CA ILE A 48 9.80 8.60 5.27
C ILE A 48 10.81 7.81 4.45
N LEU A 49 10.81 6.49 4.62
CA LEU A 49 11.72 5.59 3.92
C LEU A 49 10.95 4.35 3.46
N ASN A 50 11.15 3.94 2.20
CA ASN A 50 10.72 2.64 1.74
C ASN A 50 11.47 1.54 2.54
N GLN A 51 10.72 0.58 3.09
CA GLN A 51 11.26 -0.64 3.72
C GLN A 51 10.59 -1.90 3.17
N ASP A 52 9.91 -1.77 2.03
CA ASP A 52 9.22 -2.85 1.37
C ASP A 52 10.19 -3.73 0.59
N LYS A 53 10.28 -5.00 0.99
CA LYS A 53 11.14 -5.99 0.33
C LYS A 53 10.61 -6.45 -1.03
N PHE A 54 9.33 -6.23 -1.30
CA PHE A 54 8.65 -6.64 -2.55
C PHE A 54 8.52 -5.49 -3.55
N ASN A 55 8.69 -4.25 -3.09
CA ASN A 55 8.60 -3.05 -3.90
C ASN A 55 9.91 -2.26 -3.80
N SER A 56 10.81 -2.42 -4.77
CA SER A 56 12.12 -1.76 -4.79
C SER A 56 12.09 -0.30 -5.26
N ALA A 57 10.91 0.26 -5.54
CA ALA A 57 10.79 1.64 -5.97
C ALA A 57 11.38 2.59 -4.91
N PRO A 58 12.34 3.46 -5.26
CA PRO A 58 12.96 4.33 -4.28
C PRO A 58 11.94 5.32 -3.72
N LEU A 59 11.83 5.38 -2.39
CA LEU A 59 11.11 6.44 -1.70
C LEU A 59 11.91 6.84 -0.46
N SER A 60 12.38 8.08 -0.46
CA SER A 60 13.00 8.72 0.69
C SER A 60 12.68 10.20 0.63
N ASP A 61 12.09 10.73 1.68
CA ASP A 61 11.76 12.14 1.80
C ASP A 61 11.82 12.55 3.28
N SER A 62 11.82 13.86 3.54
CA SER A 62 11.82 14.39 4.88
C SER A 62 11.20 15.78 4.95
N THR A 63 10.59 16.07 6.08
CA THR A 63 10.01 17.38 6.38
C THR A 63 10.31 17.75 7.82
N GLN A 64 10.10 19.02 8.18
CA GLN A 64 10.22 19.47 9.56
C GLN A 64 8.86 19.62 10.21
N ILE A 65 8.79 19.31 11.51
CA ILE A 65 7.67 19.69 12.35
C ILE A 65 7.62 21.22 12.45
N ARG A 66 6.45 21.78 12.17
CA ARG A 66 6.14 23.21 12.29
C ARG A 66 4.80 23.36 12.99
N LYS A 67 4.76 24.13 14.08
CA LYS A 67 3.57 24.28 14.93
C LYS A 67 3.01 22.92 15.38
N GLY A 68 3.91 22.01 15.76
CA GLY A 68 3.55 20.65 16.21
C GLY A 68 3.04 19.69 15.13
N LYS A 69 3.04 20.08 13.85
CA LYS A 69 2.54 19.26 12.73
C LYS A 69 3.58 19.09 11.64
N PHE A 70 3.45 18.05 10.84
CA PHE A 70 4.24 17.84 9.63
C PHE A 70 3.35 17.39 8.47
N ILE A 71 3.81 17.66 7.25
CA ILE A 71 3.16 17.24 6.01
C ILE A 71 4.23 16.68 5.07
N LEU A 72 4.00 15.48 4.55
CA LEU A 72 4.76 14.89 3.44
C LEU A 72 3.81 14.63 2.28
N THR A 73 4.23 14.93 1.06
CA THR A 73 3.45 14.72 -0.16
C THR A 73 4.29 14.04 -1.22
N GLY A 74 3.70 13.16 -2.01
CA GLY A 74 4.41 12.49 -3.10
C GLY A 74 3.50 11.55 -3.87
N THR A 75 4.07 10.57 -4.58
CA THR A 75 3.26 9.57 -5.30
C THR A 75 3.85 8.19 -5.09
N VAL A 76 2.98 7.20 -4.88
CA VAL A 76 3.34 5.79 -4.83
C VAL A 76 3.11 5.17 -6.22
N PRO A 77 4.15 4.62 -6.88
CA PRO A 77 4.04 4.16 -8.27
C PRO A 77 3.25 2.86 -8.46
N ASN A 78 2.94 2.14 -7.39
CA ASN A 78 2.27 0.83 -7.40
C ASN A 78 1.08 0.78 -6.43
N GLU A 79 0.26 1.83 -6.44
CA GLU A 79 -0.95 2.02 -5.62
C GLU A 79 -0.71 2.14 -4.11
N ALA A 80 0.10 1.25 -3.53
CA ALA A 80 0.44 1.16 -2.14
C ALA A 80 1.89 0.69 -1.90
N MET A 81 2.45 1.01 -0.74
CA MET A 81 3.80 0.62 -0.32
C MET A 81 3.93 0.59 1.20
N LEU A 82 4.68 -0.37 1.75
CA LEU A 82 5.09 -0.32 3.15
C LEU A 82 6.26 0.64 3.34
N VAL A 83 6.06 1.68 4.13
CA VAL A 83 7.10 2.67 4.47
C VAL A 83 7.30 2.75 5.96
N PHE A 84 8.44 3.28 6.38
CA PHE A 84 8.68 3.68 7.76
C PHE A 84 8.64 5.20 7.85
N VAL A 85 7.86 5.70 8.80
CA VAL A 85 7.81 7.13 9.14
C VAL A 85 8.38 7.30 10.54
N GLY A 86 9.36 8.19 10.70
CA GLY A 86 9.98 8.36 12.00
C GLY A 86 11.02 9.46 12.10
N ILE A 87 11.66 9.51 13.26
CA ILE A 87 12.69 10.49 13.62
C ILE A 87 14.03 9.76 13.71
N LYS A 88 15.09 10.42 13.21
CA LYS A 88 16.46 9.92 13.38
C LYS A 88 16.97 10.20 14.79
N GLY A 89 17.61 9.21 15.38
CA GLY A 89 18.33 9.34 16.65
C GLY A 89 19.70 8.69 16.60
N PRO A 90 20.54 8.97 17.60
CA PRO A 90 21.87 8.40 17.70
C PRO A 90 21.79 6.90 17.99
N VAL A 91 22.67 6.15 17.36
CA VAL A 91 23.00 4.76 17.71
C VAL A 91 24.36 4.79 18.37
N TYR A 92 24.39 4.43 19.66
CA TYR A 92 25.62 4.40 20.44
C TYR A 92 26.41 3.11 20.20
N ALA A 93 27.73 3.20 20.36
CA ALA A 93 28.61 2.05 20.43
C ALA A 93 28.31 1.20 21.67
N ALA A 94 28.96 0.04 21.77
CA ALA A 94 28.82 -0.85 22.93
C ALA A 94 29.15 -0.16 24.26
N ASP A 95 29.93 0.92 24.23
CA ASP A 95 30.25 1.75 25.41
C ASP A 95 29.10 2.65 25.88
N GLY A 96 28.02 2.78 25.11
CA GLY A 96 26.87 3.64 25.40
C GLY A 96 27.15 5.15 25.37
N LYS A 97 28.36 5.57 24.99
CA LYS A 97 28.82 6.96 25.03
C LYS A 97 29.07 7.52 23.64
N ASN A 98 29.75 6.76 22.79
CA ASN A 98 30.15 7.22 21.47
C ASN A 98 29.04 6.97 20.46
N VAL A 99 28.57 8.01 19.78
CA VAL A 99 27.59 7.87 18.69
C VAL A 99 28.30 7.30 17.46
N GLN A 100 27.89 6.12 17.01
CA GLN A 100 28.43 5.50 15.80
C GLN A 100 27.76 6.04 14.53
N ARG A 101 26.43 6.22 14.57
CA ARG A 101 25.64 6.69 13.41
C ARG A 101 24.28 7.21 13.86
N TYR A 102 23.63 7.93 12.96
CA TYR A 102 22.21 8.27 13.10
C TYR A 102 21.36 7.41 12.16
N ARG A 103 20.26 6.86 12.66
CA ARG A 103 19.26 6.13 11.86
C ARG A 103 17.86 6.40 12.40
N LEU A 104 16.82 5.93 11.70
CA LEU A 104 15.48 5.88 12.28
C LEU A 104 15.51 5.02 13.55
N THR A 105 15.46 5.66 14.71
CA THR A 105 15.46 4.99 16.03
C THR A 105 14.08 4.95 16.66
N ASP A 106 13.20 5.85 16.23
CA ASP A 106 11.81 5.94 16.64
C ASP A 106 10.98 6.07 15.37
N ALA A 107 10.25 5.01 15.01
CA ALA A 107 9.55 4.92 13.75
C ALA A 107 8.33 4.00 13.85
N ALA A 108 7.38 4.20 12.95
CA ALA A 108 6.23 3.33 12.76
C ALA A 108 6.18 2.83 11.31
N PRO A 109 5.78 1.57 11.09
CA PRO A 109 5.35 1.14 9.76
C PRO A 109 4.07 1.87 9.37
N VAL A 110 3.99 2.31 8.12
CA VAL A 110 2.83 2.98 7.55
C VAL A 110 2.52 2.31 6.21
N TRP A 111 1.27 1.93 6.01
CA TRP A 111 0.78 1.57 4.69
C TRP A 111 0.48 2.85 3.92
N LEU A 112 1.36 3.19 2.98
CA LEU A 112 1.25 4.40 2.19
C LEU A 112 0.50 4.13 0.91
N GLU A 113 -0.60 4.83 0.70
CA GLU A 113 -1.41 4.83 -0.52
C GLU A 113 -1.52 6.25 -1.06
N ASN A 114 -1.88 6.38 -2.34
CA ASN A 114 -2.15 7.65 -3.03
C ASN A 114 -3.46 8.32 -2.54
N LYS A 115 -3.51 8.64 -1.24
CA LYS A 115 -4.62 9.28 -0.52
C LYS A 115 -4.10 10.12 0.65
N VAL A 116 -5.02 10.83 1.33
CA VAL A 116 -4.71 11.50 2.60
C VAL A 116 -4.61 10.46 3.72
N ILE A 117 -3.51 10.48 4.45
CA ILE A 117 -3.19 9.52 5.50
C ILE A 117 -2.91 10.28 6.79
N PRO A 118 -3.67 10.06 7.86
CA PRO A 118 -3.36 10.61 9.18
C PRO A 118 -2.20 9.85 9.83
N PHE A 119 -1.39 10.55 10.61
CA PHE A 119 -0.31 9.98 11.40
C PHE A 119 -0.18 10.72 12.74
N ASP A 120 -0.63 10.10 13.82
CA ASP A 120 -0.47 10.66 15.15
C ASP A 120 0.35 9.73 16.02
N GLY A 121 1.41 10.25 16.62
CA GLY A 121 2.32 9.46 17.43
C GLY A 121 2.88 10.21 18.62
N THR A 122 3.61 9.48 19.46
CA THR A 122 4.32 10.03 20.61
C THR A 122 5.79 9.71 20.44
N LYS A 123 6.64 10.72 20.59
CA LYS A 123 8.10 10.57 20.54
C LYS A 123 8.56 9.52 21.57
N GLY A 124 9.40 8.59 21.14
CA GLY A 124 9.86 7.43 21.89
C GLY A 124 8.87 6.24 21.87
N SER A 125 7.75 6.35 21.18
CA SER A 125 6.73 5.31 21.08
C SER A 125 5.99 5.34 19.73
N LEU A 126 6.64 5.80 18.65
CA LEU A 126 6.01 5.84 17.32
C LEU A 126 5.59 4.45 16.84
N TYR A 127 6.29 3.38 17.26
CA TYR A 127 5.89 2.01 16.96
C TYR A 127 4.49 1.62 17.50
N LYS A 128 3.92 2.42 18.41
CA LYS A 128 2.55 2.26 18.94
C LYS A 128 1.51 3.10 18.20
N THR A 129 1.91 3.92 17.23
CA THR A 129 0.98 4.71 16.42
C THR A 129 -0.06 3.80 15.77
N SER A 130 -1.29 4.29 15.73
CA SER A 130 -2.44 3.65 15.08
C SER A 130 -3.12 4.63 14.15
N GLY A 131 -3.94 4.13 13.24
CA GLY A 131 -4.61 4.98 12.25
C GLY A 131 -4.67 4.40 10.85
N ASN A 132 -3.98 3.30 10.58
CA ASN A 132 -4.26 2.47 9.40
C ASN A 132 -4.16 0.96 9.71
N ILE A 133 -4.66 0.17 8.76
CA ILE A 133 -4.77 -1.28 8.91
C ILE A 133 -3.43 -1.97 9.16
N ALA A 134 -2.33 -1.47 8.56
CA ALA A 134 -1.01 -2.03 8.80
C ALA A 134 -0.52 -1.75 10.22
N GLN A 135 -0.72 -0.53 10.74
CA GLN A 135 -0.36 -0.19 12.12
C GLN A 135 -1.15 -1.02 13.13
N ASP A 136 -2.46 -1.15 12.93
CA ASP A 136 -3.30 -1.99 13.78
C ASP A 136 -2.88 -3.45 13.72
N TYR A 137 -2.55 -3.94 12.52
CA TYR A 137 -1.99 -5.27 12.31
C TYR A 137 -0.67 -5.43 13.07
N PHE A 138 0.35 -4.59 12.81
CA PHE A 138 1.66 -4.68 13.45
C PHE A 138 1.62 -4.57 14.98
N ARG A 139 0.72 -3.76 15.53
CA ARG A 139 0.54 -3.63 16.99
C ARG A 139 -0.04 -4.89 17.61
N ASN A 140 -0.99 -5.52 16.92
CA ASN A 140 -1.76 -6.64 17.46
C ASN A 140 -1.18 -8.02 17.08
N ASN A 141 -0.16 -8.07 16.21
CA ASN A 141 0.13 -9.28 15.45
C ASN A 141 0.75 -10.42 16.26
N GLN A 142 -0.05 -11.47 16.45
CA GLN A 142 0.45 -12.84 16.57
C GLN A 142 0.24 -13.52 15.23
N ALA A 143 1.29 -14.12 14.67
CA ALA A 143 1.33 -14.77 13.35
C ALA A 143 0.21 -15.79 13.04
N ALA A 144 -0.57 -16.20 14.05
CA ALA A 144 -1.69 -17.13 13.92
C ALA A 144 -2.90 -16.53 13.19
N ASP A 145 -3.00 -15.20 13.08
CA ASP A 145 -4.21 -14.53 12.56
C ASP A 145 -4.10 -14.03 11.12
N ASP A 146 -2.97 -14.24 10.43
CA ASP A 146 -2.73 -13.72 9.07
C ASP A 146 -3.78 -14.18 8.04
N ALA A 147 -4.15 -15.47 8.06
CA ALA A 147 -5.15 -16.00 7.13
C ALA A 147 -6.54 -15.39 7.40
N ALA A 148 -6.92 -15.30 8.67
CA ALA A 148 -8.16 -14.66 9.10
C ALA A 148 -8.16 -13.15 8.81
N PHE A 149 -7.01 -12.50 8.86
CA PHE A 149 -6.86 -11.11 8.45
C PHE A 149 -7.15 -10.96 6.95
N ILE A 150 -6.53 -11.77 6.10
CA ILE A 150 -6.74 -11.73 4.64
C ILE A 150 -8.21 -12.00 4.29
N GLN A 151 -8.82 -13.03 4.90
CA GLN A 151 -10.23 -13.39 4.68
C GLN A 151 -11.20 -12.25 5.02
N ARG A 152 -10.91 -11.48 6.08
CA ARG A 152 -11.74 -10.35 6.51
C ARG A 152 -11.49 -9.08 5.71
N ASN A 153 -10.34 -8.96 5.05
CA ASN A 153 -9.90 -7.74 4.38
C ASN A 153 -9.48 -7.99 2.91
N PRO A 154 -10.28 -8.66 2.06
CA PRO A 154 -9.85 -9.05 0.72
C PRO A 154 -9.66 -7.89 -0.27
N ASP A 155 -10.21 -6.71 0.01
CA ASP A 155 -10.05 -5.50 -0.83
C ASP A 155 -8.92 -4.57 -0.37
N GLU A 156 -8.14 -4.98 0.64
CA GLU A 156 -7.01 -4.22 1.14
C GLU A 156 -5.71 -4.65 0.46
N TYR A 157 -4.95 -3.72 -0.11
CA TYR A 157 -3.66 -4.04 -0.73
C TYR A 157 -2.68 -4.67 0.27
N PHE A 158 -2.81 -4.32 1.56
CA PHE A 158 -2.00 -4.89 2.62
C PHE A 158 -2.25 -6.41 2.80
N SER A 159 -3.43 -6.92 2.47
CA SER A 159 -3.71 -8.37 2.48
C SER A 159 -2.86 -9.13 1.46
N ALA A 160 -2.65 -8.57 0.27
CA ALA A 160 -1.73 -9.16 -0.71
C ALA A 160 -0.26 -9.06 -0.27
N TYR A 161 0.11 -7.99 0.44
CA TYR A 161 1.44 -7.90 1.07
C TYR A 161 1.64 -9.01 2.12
N VAL A 162 0.69 -9.19 3.04
CA VAL A 162 0.73 -10.25 4.07
C VAL A 162 0.84 -11.63 3.41
N LEU A 163 0.04 -11.89 2.37
CA LEU A 163 0.10 -13.15 1.64
C LEU A 163 1.45 -13.36 0.94
N ASN A 164 2.05 -12.31 0.36
CA ASN A 164 3.41 -12.37 -0.18
C ASN A 164 4.47 -12.66 0.90
N VAL A 165 4.30 -12.16 2.13
CA VAL A 165 5.20 -12.52 3.24
C VAL A 165 5.08 -14.01 3.57
N ARG A 166 3.86 -14.55 3.54
CA ARG A 166 3.57 -15.93 3.99
C ARG A 166 3.81 -17.00 2.95
N LYS A 167 3.85 -16.68 1.64
CA LYS A 167 4.07 -17.67 0.57
C LYS A 167 5.38 -18.45 0.69
N GLU A 168 6.37 -17.90 1.41
CA GLU A 168 7.64 -18.58 1.72
C GLU A 168 7.49 -19.72 2.75
N THR A 169 6.38 -19.74 3.50
CA THR A 169 6.17 -20.65 4.63
C THR A 169 4.86 -21.44 4.56
N TRP A 170 3.87 -20.96 3.81
CA TRP A 170 2.58 -21.63 3.62
C TRP A 170 2.60 -22.50 2.37
N SER A 171 1.71 -23.50 2.33
CA SER A 171 1.57 -24.35 1.15
C SER A 171 1.03 -23.53 -0.03
N ARG A 172 1.35 -23.97 -1.25
CA ARG A 172 0.88 -23.32 -2.48
C ARG A 172 -0.65 -23.34 -2.57
N ASP A 173 -1.29 -24.43 -2.19
CA ASP A 173 -2.75 -24.56 -2.16
C ASP A 173 -3.40 -23.54 -1.22
N GLN A 174 -2.82 -23.37 -0.02
CA GLN A 174 -3.27 -22.38 0.94
C GLN A 174 -3.11 -20.94 0.40
N VAL A 175 -1.99 -20.67 -0.30
CA VAL A 175 -1.77 -19.37 -0.95
C VAL A 175 -2.78 -19.15 -2.09
N ALA A 176 -3.05 -20.18 -2.91
CA ALA A 176 -4.02 -20.11 -3.99
C ALA A 176 -5.43 -19.85 -3.48
N GLU A 177 -5.86 -20.56 -2.44
CA GLU A 177 -7.17 -20.38 -1.79
C GLU A 177 -7.35 -18.93 -1.33
N LEU A 178 -6.41 -18.40 -0.56
CA LEU A 178 -6.48 -17.02 -0.06
C LEU A 178 -6.36 -15.99 -1.18
N TYR A 179 -5.55 -16.26 -2.22
CA TYR A 179 -5.46 -15.40 -3.40
C TYR A 179 -6.80 -15.28 -4.12
N THR A 180 -7.58 -16.36 -4.21
CA THR A 180 -8.90 -16.31 -4.87
C THR A 180 -9.86 -15.31 -4.21
N LEU A 181 -9.75 -15.13 -2.89
CA LEU A 181 -10.58 -14.22 -2.12
C LEU A 181 -10.28 -12.74 -2.41
N LEU A 182 -9.06 -12.42 -2.82
CA LEU A 182 -8.63 -11.04 -3.05
C LEU A 182 -9.48 -10.37 -4.14
N SER A 183 -9.80 -9.09 -3.94
CA SER A 183 -10.52 -8.30 -4.93
C SER A 183 -9.71 -8.16 -6.21
N GLN A 184 -10.38 -7.86 -7.33
CA GLN A 184 -9.68 -7.65 -8.61
C GLN A 184 -8.67 -6.48 -8.50
N LYS A 185 -9.03 -5.40 -7.81
CA LYS A 185 -8.14 -4.26 -7.53
C LYS A 185 -6.85 -4.73 -6.85
N VAL A 186 -6.96 -5.60 -5.85
CA VAL A 186 -5.80 -6.11 -5.11
C VAL A 186 -4.99 -7.10 -5.96
N LYS A 187 -5.66 -7.96 -6.74
CA LYS A 187 -4.99 -8.88 -7.69
C LYS A 187 -4.21 -8.13 -8.77
N ASP A 188 -4.73 -6.99 -9.21
CA ASP A 188 -4.11 -6.13 -10.22
C ASP A 188 -2.96 -5.30 -9.65
N SER A 189 -2.78 -5.21 -8.32
CA SER A 189 -1.66 -4.48 -7.69
C SER A 189 -0.30 -5.17 -7.90
N LEU A 190 0.80 -4.49 -7.59
CA LEU A 190 2.14 -5.09 -7.61
C LEU A 190 2.19 -6.42 -6.83
N TYR A 191 1.67 -6.43 -5.61
CA TYR A 191 1.68 -7.62 -4.74
C TYR A 191 0.80 -8.74 -5.31
N GLY A 192 -0.35 -8.39 -5.87
CA GLY A 192 -1.26 -9.35 -6.50
C GLY A 192 -0.64 -10.02 -7.72
N ARG A 193 0.07 -9.25 -8.56
CA ARG A 193 0.78 -9.78 -9.73
C ARG A 193 1.93 -10.72 -9.34
N GLN A 194 2.71 -10.37 -8.31
CA GLN A 194 3.76 -11.25 -7.78
C GLN A 194 3.21 -12.57 -7.22
N LEU A 195 2.01 -12.57 -6.65
CA LEU A 195 1.33 -13.80 -6.22
C LEU A 195 0.84 -14.62 -7.41
N ALA A 196 0.27 -13.97 -8.43
CA ALA A 196 -0.13 -14.66 -9.66
C ALA A 196 1.06 -15.33 -10.35
N GLU A 197 2.19 -14.63 -10.47
CA GLU A 197 3.45 -15.18 -10.98
C GLU A 197 3.92 -16.37 -10.15
N PHE A 198 3.94 -16.22 -8.81
CA PHE A 198 4.29 -17.32 -7.91
C PHE A 198 3.44 -18.54 -8.16
N LEU A 199 2.12 -18.39 -8.34
CA LEU A 199 1.15 -19.49 -8.56
C LEU A 199 1.20 -20.09 -9.98
N ALA A 200 1.64 -19.35 -11.00
CA ALA A 200 1.76 -19.85 -12.37
C ALA A 200 3.00 -20.74 -12.60
N LEU A 201 4.07 -20.57 -11.83
CA LEU A 201 5.36 -21.28 -12.00
C LEU A 201 5.33 -22.81 -11.73
N SER A 202 4.17 -23.42 -11.47
CA SER A 202 4.03 -24.86 -11.18
C SER A 202 3.33 -25.66 -12.28
N ASP A 203 2.86 -25.00 -13.34
CA ASP A 203 2.25 -25.67 -14.48
C ASP A 203 3.31 -26.03 -15.56
N GLN A 204 4.59 -26.10 -15.19
CA GLN A 204 5.73 -26.48 -16.04
C GLN A 204 6.49 -27.68 -15.48
#